data_AF-A0A7V2JDG1-F1
#
_entry.id   AF-A0A7V2JDG1-F1
#
_cell.length_a   1.000
_cell.length_b   1.000
_cell.length_c   1.000
_cell.angle_alpha   90.00
_cell.angle_beta   90.00
_cell.angle_gamma   90.00
#
_symmetry.space_group_name_H-M   'P 1'
#
loop_
_entity.id
_entity.type
_entity.pdbx_description
1 polymer ?
#
loop_
_entity_poly.entity_id
_entity_poly.type
_entity_poly.pdbx_seq_one_letter_code
_entity_poly.pdbx_strand_id
1 'polypeptide(L)'
;RYNVEITYGSITKARRVEMGLKKTHRNDSFVIAGGSKETKRATEWYFGKFFRRQNRSLNKANPIKGGKRPVNTVKQVDGFRRFDKVEYRGKRGIILGLRSSGYFAIGTLSGKKTCDSVKCSKLRLLEKAKTLMFERRVERILLHLGEDGVSCAQI
;
A
#
# COMPACT_ATOMS: atom_id res chain seq x y z
N ARG A 1 15.42 11.51 -28.83
CA ARG A 1 15.82 12.67 -27.97
C ARG A 1 14.71 12.86 -26.95
N TYR A 2 15.00 12.88 -25.65
CA TYR A 2 13.97 13.11 -24.62
C TYR A 2 13.89 14.60 -24.30
N ASN A 3 12.68 15.17 -24.20
CA ASN A 3 12.48 16.52 -23.67
C ASN A 3 12.32 16.41 -22.14
N VAL A 4 13.15 17.14 -21.40
CA VAL A 4 13.20 17.10 -19.94
C VAL A 4 13.17 18.52 -19.42
N GLU A 5 12.13 18.84 -18.66
CA GLU A 5 11.96 20.12 -18.00
C GLU A 5 12.03 19.94 -16.47
N ILE A 6 12.64 20.91 -15.79
CA ILE A 6 12.77 20.92 -14.34
C ILE A 6 11.69 21.83 -13.74
N THR A 7 11.09 21.40 -12.64
CA THR A 7 10.11 22.21 -11.91
C THR A 7 10.35 22.13 -10.40
N TYR A 8 9.77 23.08 -9.67
CA TYR A 8 9.90 23.18 -8.23
C TYR A 8 8.56 23.01 -7.53
N GLY A 9 8.62 22.57 -6.27
CA GLY A 9 7.43 22.38 -5.44
C GLY A 9 6.64 23.67 -5.20
N SER A 10 7.31 24.83 -5.21
CA SER A 10 6.67 26.15 -5.11
C SER A 10 5.76 26.44 -6.31
N ILE A 11 6.27 26.24 -7.53
CA ILE A 11 5.54 26.42 -8.79
C ILE A 11 4.37 25.43 -8.86
N THR A 12 4.63 24.16 -8.54
CA THR A 12 3.59 23.11 -8.53
C THR A 12 2.48 23.44 -7.52
N LYS A 13 2.84 23.93 -6.33
CA LYS A 13 1.88 24.34 -5.29
C LYS A 13 1.02 25.51 -5.75
N ALA A 14 1.61 26.54 -6.36
CA ALA A 14 0.88 27.72 -6.85
C ALA A 14 -0.18 27.32 -7.89
N ARG A 15 0.24 26.61 -8.94
CA ARG A 15 -0.66 26.09 -9.98
C ARG A 15 -1.74 25.18 -9.41
N ARG A 16 -1.41 24.32 -8.45
CA ARG A 16 -2.39 23.43 -7.79
C ARG A 16 -3.47 24.23 -7.04
N VAL A 17 -3.09 25.32 -6.37
CA VAL A 17 -4.03 26.19 -5.64
C VAL A 17 -4.92 26.97 -6.60
N GLU A 18 -4.35 27.52 -7.69
CA GLU A 18 -5.10 28.18 -8.76
C GLU A 18 -6.15 27.24 -9.40
N MET A 19 -5.81 25.95 -9.51
CA MET A 19 -6.70 24.89 -9.96
C MET A 19 -7.75 24.42 -8.92
N GLY A 20 -7.68 24.87 -7.67
CA GLY A 20 -8.59 24.42 -6.60
C GLY A 20 -8.37 22.95 -6.17
N LEU A 21 -7.22 22.37 -6.47
CA LEU A 21 -6.95 20.94 -6.23
C LEU A 21 -6.36 20.70 -4.83
N LYS A 22 -6.89 19.70 -4.11
CA LYS A 22 -6.33 19.23 -2.84
C LYS A 22 -4.93 18.63 -3.04
N LYS A 23 -4.02 18.82 -2.07
CA LYS A 23 -2.68 18.22 -2.08
C LYS A 23 -2.77 16.70 -2.05
N THR A 24 -2.37 16.06 -3.15
CA THR A 24 -2.21 14.60 -3.28
C THR A 24 -1.15 14.32 -4.33
N HIS A 25 -0.47 13.16 -4.26
CA HIS A 25 0.52 12.78 -5.27
C HIS A 25 -0.07 12.77 -6.70
N ARG A 26 -1.31 12.27 -6.87
CA ARG A 26 -2.00 12.25 -8.17
C ARG A 26 -2.23 13.66 -8.72
N ASN A 27 -2.60 14.62 -7.87
CA ASN A 27 -2.83 16.00 -8.29
C ASN A 27 -1.52 16.71 -8.57
N ASP A 28 -0.51 16.56 -7.72
CA ASP A 28 0.81 17.16 -7.94
C ASP A 28 1.41 16.65 -9.26
N SER A 29 1.35 15.34 -9.55
CA SER A 29 1.80 14.78 -10.83
C SER A 29 1.02 15.31 -12.03
N PHE A 30 -0.29 15.52 -11.90
CA PHE A 30 -1.11 16.10 -12.97
C PHE A 30 -0.70 17.54 -13.29
N VAL A 31 -0.42 18.36 -12.26
CA VAL A 31 0.07 19.73 -12.43
C VAL A 31 1.47 19.74 -13.06
N ILE A 32 2.36 18.85 -12.63
CA ILE A 32 3.72 18.73 -13.18
C ILE A 32 3.67 18.34 -14.66
N ALA A 33 2.72 17.49 -15.06
CA ALA A 33 2.51 17.09 -16.45
C ALA A 33 1.88 18.18 -17.33
N GLY A 34 1.63 19.39 -16.81
CA GLY A 34 1.03 20.50 -17.56
C GLY A 34 -0.50 20.44 -17.66
N GLY A 35 -1.17 19.68 -16.78
CA GLY A 35 -2.63 19.58 -16.78
C GLY A 35 -3.33 20.91 -16.49
N SER A 36 -4.46 21.15 -17.17
CA SER A 36 -5.33 22.33 -17.00
C SER A 36 -6.70 21.97 -16.41
N LYS A 37 -7.50 22.96 -16.00
CA LYS A 37 -8.87 22.76 -15.49
C LYS A 37 -9.80 22.10 -16.53
N GLU A 38 -9.54 22.33 -17.81
CA GLU A 38 -10.33 21.82 -18.93
C GLU A 38 -9.99 20.36 -19.27
N THR A 39 -8.85 19.86 -18.78
CA THR A 39 -8.39 18.51 -19.09
C THR A 39 -9.26 17.47 -18.39
N LYS A 40 -9.94 16.62 -19.17
CA LYS A 40 -10.70 15.48 -18.63
C LYS A 40 -9.75 14.46 -18.00
N ARG A 41 -9.95 14.17 -16.71
CA ARG A 41 -9.14 13.20 -15.97
C ARG A 41 -9.76 11.82 -16.05
N ALA A 42 -8.93 10.80 -16.22
CA ALA A 42 -9.38 9.42 -16.12
C ALA A 42 -9.88 9.14 -14.69
N THR A 43 -11.08 8.58 -14.59
CA THR A 43 -11.73 8.20 -13.31
C THR A 43 -10.94 7.11 -12.59
N GLU A 44 -10.15 6.34 -13.32
CA GLU A 44 -9.39 5.22 -12.77
C GLU A 44 -7.89 5.51 -12.82
N TRP A 45 -7.17 5.01 -11.82
CA TRP A 45 -5.72 5.06 -11.79
C TRP A 45 -5.14 3.87 -11.05
N TYR A 46 -3.85 3.63 -11.23
CA TYR A 46 -3.13 2.59 -10.49
C TYR A 46 -2.34 3.23 -9.36
N PHE A 47 -2.53 2.71 -8.15
CA PHE A 47 -1.64 2.97 -7.02
C PHE A 47 -0.53 1.91 -7.02
N GLY A 48 0.66 2.33 -7.42
CA GLY A 48 1.86 1.51 -7.37
C GLY A 48 2.61 1.66 -6.05
N LYS A 49 3.07 0.55 -5.48
CA LYS A 49 3.98 0.56 -4.33
C LYS A 49 5.16 -0.35 -4.56
N PHE A 50 6.36 0.20 -4.33
CA PHE A 50 7.60 -0.55 -4.36
C PHE A 50 7.88 -1.15 -2.98
N PHE A 51 7.97 -2.47 -2.92
CA PHE A 51 8.33 -3.20 -1.72
C PHE A 51 9.77 -3.65 -1.78
N ARG A 52 10.52 -3.36 -0.72
CA ARG A 52 11.83 -3.96 -0.51
C ARG A 52 11.72 -5.47 -0.35
N ARG A 53 12.61 -6.22 -1.00
CA ARG A 53 12.65 -7.69 -0.92
C ARG A 53 13.20 -8.19 0.42
N GLN A 54 14.18 -7.49 0.99
CA GLN A 54 14.86 -7.85 2.24
C GLN A 54 15.16 -6.62 3.10
N ASN A 55 15.47 -6.84 4.40
CA ASN A 55 15.98 -5.78 5.27
C ASN A 55 17.44 -5.50 4.90
N ARG A 56 17.87 -4.24 5.06
CA ARG A 56 19.29 -3.88 4.85
C ARG A 56 20.22 -4.57 5.85
N SER A 57 19.73 -4.86 7.06
CA SER A 57 20.41 -5.70 8.04
C SER A 57 19.76 -7.07 8.15
N LEU A 58 20.55 -8.13 7.99
CA LEU A 58 20.12 -9.53 8.12
C LEU A 58 19.85 -9.94 9.56
N ASN A 59 20.60 -9.38 10.51
CA ASN A 59 20.50 -9.71 11.93
C ASN A 59 20.11 -8.48 12.75
N LYS A 60 19.57 -8.70 13.95
CA LYS A 60 19.33 -7.61 14.91
C LYS A 60 20.65 -7.11 15.48
N ALA A 61 20.71 -5.83 15.86
CA ALA A 61 21.91 -5.21 16.41
C ALA A 61 22.32 -5.86 17.75
N ASN A 62 21.35 -6.07 18.63
CA ASN A 62 21.57 -6.61 19.97
C ASN A 62 21.63 -8.15 19.96
N PRO A 63 22.68 -8.76 20.52
CA PRO A 63 22.78 -10.21 20.67
C PRO A 63 21.84 -10.72 21.78
N ILE A 64 21.44 -11.99 21.68
CA ILE A 64 20.77 -12.74 22.75
C ILE A 64 21.80 -13.51 23.60
N LYS A 65 21.34 -14.19 24.66
CA LYS A 65 22.19 -15.03 25.53
C LYS A 65 23.08 -15.95 24.68
N GLY A 66 24.39 -15.95 25.00
CA GLY A 66 25.40 -16.69 24.23
C GLY A 66 25.93 -15.97 22.99
N GLY A 67 25.78 -14.64 22.88
CA GLY A 67 26.42 -13.82 21.85
C GLY A 67 25.82 -13.93 20.44
N LYS A 68 24.79 -14.76 20.26
CA LYS A 68 24.15 -14.97 18.95
C LYS A 68 23.28 -13.77 18.59
N ARG A 69 23.37 -13.27 17.35
CA ARG A 69 22.48 -12.22 16.85
C ARG A 69 21.32 -12.84 16.07
N PRO A 70 20.07 -12.66 16.51
CA PRO A 70 18.92 -13.27 15.84
C PRO A 70 18.69 -12.66 14.46
N VAL A 71 18.11 -13.44 13.55
CA VAL A 71 17.71 -12.98 12.22
C VAL A 71 16.62 -11.91 12.35
N ASN A 72 16.72 -10.87 11.53
CA ASN A 72 15.85 -9.70 11.59
C ASN A 72 14.49 -9.93 10.91
N THR A 73 14.43 -10.82 9.93
CA THR A 73 13.23 -11.08 9.12
C THR A 73 12.97 -12.56 8.95
N VAL A 74 11.75 -12.97 9.29
CA VAL A 74 11.20 -14.26 8.89
C VAL A 74 10.84 -14.18 7.40
N LYS A 75 11.43 -15.06 6.58
CA LYS A 75 11.24 -15.04 5.12
C LYS A 75 9.84 -15.52 4.71
N GLN A 76 9.36 -16.58 5.35
CA GLN A 76 8.11 -17.24 5.01
C GLN A 76 7.56 -17.97 6.24
N VAL A 77 6.24 -18.00 6.41
CA VAL A 77 5.53 -18.78 7.43
C VAL A 77 4.33 -19.43 6.76
N ASP A 78 4.13 -20.73 6.93
CA ASP A 78 3.00 -21.50 6.36
C ASP A 78 2.78 -21.27 4.85
N GLY A 79 3.87 -21.13 4.08
CA GLY A 79 3.76 -20.86 2.65
C GLY A 79 3.57 -19.40 2.26
N PHE A 80 3.33 -18.50 3.22
CA PHE A 80 3.06 -17.08 3.01
C PHE A 80 4.28 -16.20 3.29
N ARG A 81 4.44 -15.14 2.49
CA ARG A 81 5.50 -14.14 2.63
C ARG A 81 4.92 -12.76 2.93
N ARG A 82 5.76 -11.86 3.44
CA ARG A 82 5.38 -10.45 3.58
C ARG A 82 5.10 -9.88 2.19
N PHE A 83 4.02 -9.12 2.08
CA PHE A 83 3.48 -8.52 0.87
C PHE A 83 2.83 -9.48 -0.13
N ASP A 84 2.61 -10.76 0.23
CA ASP A 84 1.74 -11.63 -0.55
C ASP A 84 0.31 -11.05 -0.55
N LYS A 85 -0.35 -11.11 -1.71
CA LYS A 85 -1.75 -10.74 -1.86
C LYS A 85 -2.59 -11.94 -1.48
N VAL A 86 -3.51 -11.73 -0.55
CA VAL A 86 -4.35 -12.78 0.03
C VAL A 86 -5.81 -12.36 0.03
N GLU A 87 -6.69 -13.35 0.06
CA GLU A 87 -8.10 -13.17 0.36
C GLU A 87 -8.37 -13.62 1.79
N TYR A 88 -9.13 -12.81 2.50
CA TYR A 88 -9.61 -13.09 3.84
C TYR A 88 -11.07 -12.66 3.95
N ARG A 89 -11.97 -13.59 4.30
CA ARG A 89 -13.43 -13.34 4.41
C ARG A 89 -14.00 -12.64 3.18
N GLY A 90 -13.64 -13.10 1.98
CA GLY A 90 -14.08 -12.50 0.70
C GLY A 90 -13.47 -11.13 0.35
N LYS A 91 -12.61 -10.57 1.21
CA LYS A 91 -11.92 -9.30 0.97
C LYS A 91 -10.46 -9.54 0.58
N ARG A 92 -10.00 -8.84 -0.46
CA ARG A 92 -8.60 -8.87 -0.89
C ARG A 92 -7.75 -7.95 -0.01
N GLY A 93 -6.59 -8.43 0.39
CA GLY A 93 -5.65 -7.69 1.22
C GLY A 93 -4.21 -8.13 0.96
N ILE A 94 -3.29 -7.52 1.71
CA ILE A 94 -1.86 -7.78 1.61
C ILE A 94 -1.32 -8.10 3.00
N ILE A 95 -0.45 -9.10 3.09
CA ILE A 95 0.23 -9.44 4.34
C ILE A 95 1.25 -8.35 4.67
N LEU A 96 1.03 -7.63 5.77
CA LEU A 96 1.94 -6.61 6.30
C LEU A 96 2.91 -7.20 7.32
N GLY A 97 2.45 -8.18 8.10
CA GLY A 97 3.20 -8.79 9.20
C GLY A 97 3.08 -10.30 9.22
N LEU A 98 4.18 -10.95 9.64
CA LEU A 98 4.30 -12.39 9.82
C LEU A 98 4.68 -12.65 11.28
N ARG A 99 4.03 -13.63 11.92
CA ARG A 99 4.48 -14.19 13.20
C ARG A 99 4.87 -15.63 12.99
N SER A 100 5.93 -16.08 13.65
CA SER A 100 6.39 -17.48 13.59
C SER A 100 5.32 -18.48 14.04
N SER A 101 4.34 -18.04 14.82
CA SER A 101 3.19 -18.85 15.28
C SER A 101 2.09 -19.07 14.24
N GLY A 102 2.26 -18.64 12.99
CA GLY A 102 1.24 -18.84 11.93
C GLY A 102 0.10 -17.82 11.96
N TYR A 103 0.35 -16.65 12.57
CA TYR A 103 -0.57 -15.51 12.57
C TYR A 103 -0.03 -14.35 11.73
N PHE A 104 -0.95 -13.67 11.05
CA PHE A 104 -0.66 -12.69 10.02
C PHE A 104 -1.40 -11.38 10.27
N ALA A 105 -0.71 -10.28 10.03
CA ALA A 105 -1.33 -8.95 9.95
C ALA A 105 -1.62 -8.64 8.49
N ILE A 106 -2.87 -8.28 8.19
CA ILE A 106 -3.38 -7.99 6.84
C ILE A 106 -3.74 -6.51 6.78
N GLY A 107 -3.47 -5.88 5.63
CA GLY A 107 -3.96 -4.55 5.36
C GLY A 107 -4.01 -4.22 3.88
N THR A 108 -4.18 -2.94 3.61
CA THR A 108 -4.24 -2.36 2.26
C THR A 108 -2.84 -2.20 1.67
N LEU A 109 -2.76 -2.02 0.34
CA LEU A 109 -1.48 -1.71 -0.33
C LEU A 109 -0.88 -0.39 0.19
N SER A 110 -1.71 0.56 0.62
CA SER A 110 -1.28 1.78 1.28
C SER A 110 -0.45 1.51 2.56
N GLY A 111 -0.73 0.40 3.24
CA GLY A 111 -0.11 0.03 4.53
C GLY A 111 -1.03 0.25 5.73
N LYS A 112 -2.29 0.70 5.52
CA LYS A 112 -3.30 0.74 6.58
C LYS A 112 -3.65 -0.69 6.97
N LYS A 113 -3.39 -1.06 8.23
CA LYS A 113 -3.75 -2.36 8.79
C LYS A 113 -5.27 -2.48 8.88
N THR A 114 -5.78 -3.67 8.54
CA THR A 114 -7.21 -4.02 8.65
C THR A 114 -7.41 -5.05 9.76
N CYS A 115 -6.54 -6.05 9.82
CA CYS A 115 -6.55 -7.09 10.86
C CYS A 115 -5.12 -7.41 11.27
N ASP A 116 -4.91 -7.79 12.53
CA ASP A 116 -3.55 -8.01 13.07
C ASP A 116 -3.24 -9.48 13.40
N SER A 117 -4.27 -10.32 13.58
CA SER A 117 -4.13 -11.70 14.08
C SER A 117 -4.99 -12.68 13.29
N VAL A 118 -4.70 -12.85 12.00
CA VAL A 118 -5.38 -13.83 11.15
C VAL A 118 -4.56 -15.12 11.08
N LYS A 119 -5.18 -16.28 11.31
CA LYS A 119 -4.53 -17.60 11.21
C LYS A 119 -4.33 -18.02 9.75
N CYS A 120 -3.22 -18.70 9.43
CA CYS A 120 -2.91 -19.23 8.08
C CYS A 120 -4.10 -19.95 7.42
N SER A 121 -4.76 -20.85 8.16
CA SER A 121 -5.92 -21.64 7.69
C SER A 121 -7.09 -20.82 7.12
N LYS A 122 -7.21 -19.53 7.48
CA LYS A 122 -8.30 -18.65 7.01
C LYS A 122 -7.89 -17.79 5.80
N LEU A 123 -6.66 -17.94 5.32
CA LEU A 123 -6.10 -17.16 4.22
C LEU A 123 -6.05 -17.98 2.94
N ARG A 124 -6.48 -17.36 1.84
CA ARG A 124 -6.25 -17.90 0.50
C ARG A 124 -5.23 -17.02 -0.22
N LEU A 125 -4.16 -17.62 -0.73
CA LEU A 125 -3.17 -16.91 -1.53
C LEU A 125 -3.75 -16.55 -2.90
N LEU A 126 -3.63 -15.29 -3.32
CA LEU A 126 -4.04 -14.83 -4.64
C LEU A 126 -2.83 -14.56 -5.54
N GLU A 127 -1.80 -13.90 -5.00
CA GLU A 127 -0.60 -13.54 -5.76
C GLU A 127 0.60 -13.47 -4.83
N LYS A 128 1.75 -13.94 -5.29
CA LYS A 128 3.01 -13.80 -4.55
C LYS A 128 3.52 -12.36 -4.57
N ALA A 129 4.23 -11.98 -3.51
CA ALA A 129 4.86 -10.68 -3.37
C ALA A 129 5.80 -10.38 -4.55
N LYS A 130 5.56 -9.26 -5.22
CA LYS A 130 6.46 -8.70 -6.25
C LYS A 130 7.14 -7.44 -5.72
N THR A 131 8.23 -7.05 -6.37
CA THR A 131 8.93 -5.80 -6.04
C THR A 131 8.03 -4.59 -6.26
N LEU A 132 7.26 -4.59 -7.34
CA LEU A 132 6.32 -3.54 -7.67
C LEU A 132 4.92 -4.14 -7.70
N MET A 133 4.05 -3.61 -6.85
CA MET A 133 2.66 -4.05 -6.73
C MET A 133 1.74 -2.91 -7.12
N PHE A 134 0.69 -3.23 -7.87
CA PHE A 134 -0.31 -2.26 -8.30
C PHE A 134 -1.69 -2.59 -7.71
N GLU A 135 -2.42 -1.54 -7.38
CA GLU A 135 -3.83 -1.57 -6.98
C GLU A 135 -4.59 -0.62 -7.89
N ARG A 136 -5.56 -1.14 -8.65
CA ARG A 136 -6.49 -0.29 -9.40
C ARG A 136 -7.38 0.46 -8.40
N ARG A 137 -7.46 1.77 -8.55
CA ARG A 137 -8.33 2.66 -7.78
C ARG A 137 -9.25 3.40 -8.73
N VAL A 138 -10.47 3.58 -8.30
CA VAL A 138 -11.49 4.33 -9.03
C VAL A 138 -11.87 5.52 -8.17
N GLU A 139 -12.00 6.67 -8.79
CA GLU A 139 -12.56 7.87 -8.17
C GLU A 139 -13.99 7.51 -7.78
N ARG A 140 -14.24 7.34 -6.49
CA ARG A 140 -15.62 7.28 -6.02
C ARG A 140 -16.16 8.70 -6.16
N ILE A 141 -16.85 8.95 -7.27
CA ILE A 141 -17.79 10.06 -7.33
C ILE A 141 -18.78 9.75 -6.21
N LEU A 142 -18.86 10.62 -5.21
CA LEU A 142 -19.91 10.55 -4.19
C LEU A 142 -21.21 10.91 -4.90
N LEU A 143 -21.78 9.97 -5.65
CA LEU A 143 -23.21 9.99 -5.88
C LEU A 143 -23.80 9.79 -4.49
N HIS A 144 -24.52 10.81 -4.00
CA HIS A 144 -25.30 10.71 -2.77
C HIS A 144 -26.17 9.45 -2.85
N LEU A 145 -25.71 8.38 -2.20
CA LEU A 145 -26.50 7.22 -1.85
C LEU A 145 -26.25 7.01 -0.37
N GLY A 146 -27.36 7.01 0.36
CA GLY A 146 -27.44 7.12 1.80
C GLY A 146 -26.61 6.11 2.56
N GLU A 147 -26.49 6.43 3.84
CA GLU A 147 -25.97 5.59 4.89
C GLU A 147 -26.37 4.12 4.72
N ASP A 148 -25.38 3.26 4.55
CA ASP A 148 -25.49 1.85 4.96
C ASP A 148 -24.24 1.53 5.77
N GLY A 149 -24.40 1.68 7.08
CA GLY A 149 -23.43 1.25 8.05
C GLY A 149 -23.29 -0.27 8.04
N VAL A 150 -22.06 -0.75 8.24
CA VAL A 150 -21.81 -1.84 9.19
C VAL A 150 -20.45 -1.59 9.83
N SER A 151 -20.52 -1.08 11.06
CA SER A 151 -19.52 -1.28 12.09
C SER A 151 -19.32 -2.78 12.32
N CYS A 152 -18.11 -3.29 12.20
CA CYS A 152 -17.77 -4.61 12.73
C CYS A 152 -16.98 -4.44 14.02
N ALA A 153 -17.70 -4.12 15.09
CA ALA A 153 -17.37 -4.54 16.46
C ALA A 153 -18.22 -5.79 16.80
N GLN A 154 -17.66 -6.67 17.64
CA GLN A 154 -18.25 -7.91 18.21
C GLN A 154 -18.40 -9.06 17.21
N ILE A 155 -18.00 -10.33 17.45
CA ILE A 155 -17.62 -11.10 18.65
C ILE A 155 -16.33 -11.89 18.32
#